data_AF-A0A7J2Y8R5-F1
#
_entry.id   AF-A0A7J2Y8R5-F1
#
_cell.length_a   1.000
_cell.length_b   1.000
_cell.length_c   1.000
_cell.angle_alpha   90.00
_cell.angle_beta   90.00
_cell.angle_gamma   90.00
#
_symmetry.space_group_name_H-M   'P 1'
#
loop_
_entity.id
_entity.type
_entity.pdbx_description
1 polymer ?
#
loop_
_entity_poly.entity_id
_entity_poly.type
_entity_poly.pdbx_seq_one_letter_code
_entity_poly.pdbx_strand_id
1 'polypeptide(L)'
;MELRRDVAIVWNGVQYVDAVAEVTTHFVYLRFIGDRSLRDLGRVQIDRTEEMRKWASWLRAVEGGVDRAYAVFNNHFAGPGPGGVNAFRQILGLPEVSLEALHVPEPGQMRLAGHD
;
A
#
# COMPACT_ATOMS: atom_id res chain seq x y z
N MET A 1 -17.29 7.95 23.42
CA MET A 1 -16.83 6.55 23.43
C MET A 1 -15.39 6.56 22.93
N GLU A 2 -14.45 6.79 23.86
CA GLU A 2 -13.01 6.88 23.59
C GLU A 2 -12.46 5.50 23.23
N LEU A 3 -12.35 5.24 21.93
CA LEU A 3 -11.57 4.12 21.39
C LEU A 3 -10.35 4.63 20.60
N ARG A 4 -9.82 5.80 20.96
CA ARG A 4 -8.51 6.24 20.48
C ARG A 4 -7.45 5.65 21.39
N ARG A 5 -6.93 4.49 20.99
CA ARG A 5 -5.71 3.90 21.56
C ARG A 5 -4.54 4.38 20.70
N ASP A 6 -3.33 4.49 21.25
CA ASP A 6 -2.11 4.81 20.48
C ASP A 6 -1.65 3.65 19.58
N VAL A 7 -2.58 2.75 19.21
CA VAL A 7 -2.33 1.53 18.46
C VAL A 7 -3.32 1.47 17.29
N ALA A 8 -2.78 1.42 16.07
CA ALA A 8 -3.57 1.21 14.86
C ALA A 8 -3.82 -0.29 14.63
N ILE A 9 -5.08 -0.68 14.45
CA ILE A 9 -5.40 -1.94 13.78
C ILE A 9 -5.02 -1.81 12.31
N VAL A 10 -4.28 -2.79 11.80
CA VAL A 10 -3.82 -2.80 10.41
C VAL A 10 -4.96 -3.18 9.48
N TRP A 11 -5.36 -2.27 8.61
CA TRP A 11 -6.21 -2.59 7.47
C TRP A 11 -5.37 -3.38 6.46
N ASN A 12 -5.85 -4.52 5.99
CA ASN A 12 -5.03 -5.41 5.18
C ASN A 12 -5.81 -6.07 4.04
N GLY A 13 -5.19 -6.13 2.86
CA GLY A 13 -5.61 -7.02 1.78
C GLY A 13 -4.86 -8.34 1.88
N VAL A 14 -5.42 -9.33 2.57
CA VAL A 14 -4.94 -10.73 2.60
C VAL A 14 -5.97 -11.67 2.00
N GLN A 15 -5.46 -12.72 1.36
CA GLN A 15 -6.22 -13.64 0.52
C GLN A 15 -7.31 -14.46 1.24
N TYR A 16 -7.34 -14.47 2.58
CA TYR A 16 -8.15 -15.42 3.36
C TYR A 16 -8.98 -14.80 4.49
N VAL A 17 -8.92 -13.48 4.68
CA VAL A 17 -9.58 -12.82 5.81
C VAL A 17 -10.23 -11.53 5.33
N ASP A 18 -11.51 -11.35 5.69
CA ASP A 18 -12.19 -10.07 5.50
C ASP A 18 -11.56 -9.03 6.43
N ALA A 19 -11.11 -7.94 5.82
CA ALA A 19 -10.43 -6.90 6.55
C ALA A 19 -11.41 -6.07 7.38
N VAL A 20 -11.09 -5.87 8.66
CA VAL A 20 -11.81 -4.93 9.52
C VAL A 20 -11.20 -3.54 9.32
N ALA A 21 -11.94 -2.66 8.63
CA ALA A 21 -11.54 -1.27 8.40
C ALA A 21 -11.96 -0.35 9.57
N GLU A 22 -11.52 -0.68 10.79
CA GLU A 22 -11.81 0.11 11.99
C GLU A 22 -10.72 1.15 12.27
N VAL A 23 -11.12 2.37 12.63
CA VAL A 23 -10.20 3.45 13.02
C VAL A 23 -10.04 3.44 14.54
N THR A 24 -8.89 2.97 15.02
CA THR A 24 -8.59 2.87 16.45
C THR A 24 -7.61 3.94 16.96
N THR A 25 -7.11 4.79 16.06
CA THR A 25 -6.15 5.86 16.39
C THR A 25 -6.32 7.05 15.45
N HIS A 26 -5.46 8.06 15.58
CA HIS A 26 -5.47 9.28 14.76
C HIS A 26 -4.93 9.08 13.35
N PHE A 27 -4.46 7.90 12.99
CA PHE A 27 -3.96 7.56 11.68
C PHE A 27 -4.47 6.20 11.23
N VAL A 28 -4.44 5.95 9.93
CA VAL A 28 -4.71 4.64 9.33
C VAL A 28 -3.40 4.00 8.88
N TYR A 29 -3.27 2.69 9.09
CA TYR A 29 -2.20 1.90 8.51
C TYR A 29 -2.79 0.80 7.62
N LEU A 30 -2.62 0.95 6.31
CA LEU A 30 -3.11 0.04 5.27
C LEU A 30 -1.94 -0.74 4.67
N ARG A 31 -2.00 -2.06 4.73
CA ARG A 31 -0.97 -2.96 4.21
C ARG A 31 -1.52 -3.84 3.09
N PHE A 32 -1.04 -3.61 1.88
CA PHE A 32 -1.29 -4.48 0.73
C PHE A 32 -0.32 -5.67 0.77
N ILE A 33 -0.83 -6.87 1.08
CA ILE A 33 -0.01 -8.07 1.31
C ILE A 33 -0.07 -9.01 0.12
N GLY A 34 -1.30 -9.38 -0.28
CA GLY A 34 -1.61 -10.32 -1.35
C GLY A 34 -1.13 -11.75 -1.14
N ASP A 35 -0.80 -12.40 -2.25
CA ASP A 35 -0.62 -13.84 -2.38
C ASP A 35 0.88 -14.21 -2.34
N ARG A 36 1.29 -14.87 -1.25
CA ARG A 36 2.67 -15.28 -1.03
C ARG A 36 3.13 -16.45 -1.92
N SER A 37 2.24 -17.04 -2.72
CA SER A 37 2.60 -18.04 -3.72
C SER A 37 3.22 -17.44 -4.98
N LEU A 38 3.08 -16.12 -5.20
CA LEU A 38 3.70 -15.43 -6.33
C LEU A 38 5.23 -15.53 -6.27
N ARG A 39 5.84 -15.89 -7.40
CA ARG A 39 7.29 -16.16 -7.50
C ARG A 39 8.05 -15.07 -8.24
N ASP A 40 7.47 -14.55 -9.31
CA ASP A 40 8.08 -13.47 -10.07
C ASP A 40 7.56 -12.11 -9.58
N LEU A 41 8.36 -11.50 -8.71
CA LEU A 41 8.04 -10.24 -8.05
C LEU A 41 8.60 -9.01 -8.81
N GLY A 42 9.24 -9.23 -9.97
CA GLY A 42 9.86 -8.19 -10.79
C GLY A 42 8.94 -7.55 -11.82
N ARG A 43 7.78 -8.16 -12.09
CA ARG A 43 6.71 -7.61 -12.95
C ARG A 43 5.35 -7.80 -12.31
N VAL A 44 4.36 -7.05 -12.79
CA VAL A 44 2.98 -7.22 -12.34
C VAL A 44 2.48 -8.61 -12.73
N GLN A 45 2.02 -9.39 -11.75
CA GLN A 45 1.49 -10.75 -11.93
C GLN A 45 -0.04 -10.80 -11.89
N ILE A 46 -0.66 -9.91 -11.12
CA ILE A 46 -2.11 -9.90 -10.92
C ILE A 46 -2.61 -8.46 -10.98
N ASP A 47 -3.66 -8.22 -11.76
CA ASP A 47 -4.38 -6.95 -11.71
C ASP A 47 -5.19 -6.86 -10.40
N ARG A 48 -4.80 -5.92 -9.56
CA ARG A 48 -5.45 -5.62 -8.27
C ARG A 48 -6.14 -4.25 -8.27
N THR A 49 -6.45 -3.69 -9.45
CA THR A 49 -7.04 -2.35 -9.60
C THR A 49 -8.33 -2.21 -8.81
N GLU A 50 -9.24 -3.18 -8.91
CA GLU A 50 -10.53 -3.12 -8.18
C GLU A 50 -10.36 -3.23 -6.67
N GLU A 51 -9.42 -4.06 -6.20
CA GLU A 51 -9.08 -4.14 -4.77
C GLU A 51 -8.50 -2.81 -4.27
N MET A 52 -7.61 -2.19 -5.06
CA MET A 52 -7.09 -0.86 -4.76
C MET A 52 -8.20 0.20 -4.76
N ARG A 53 -9.14 0.19 -5.71
CA ARG A 53 -10.29 1.11 -5.71
C ARG A 53 -11.17 0.95 -4.48
N LYS A 54 -11.42 -0.30 -4.06
CA LYS A 54 -12.14 -0.59 -2.80
C LYS A 54 -11.41 0.05 -1.62
N TRP A 55 -10.10 -0.15 -1.49
CA TRP A 55 -9.34 0.45 -0.40
C TRP A 55 -9.29 1.98 -0.46
N ALA A 56 -9.21 2.56 -1.65
CA ALA A 56 -9.30 4.00 -1.83
C ALA A 56 -10.64 4.55 -1.32
N SER A 57 -11.77 3.89 -1.59
CA SER A 57 -13.07 4.35 -1.10
C SER A 57 -13.17 4.31 0.43
N TRP A 58 -12.58 3.29 1.08
CA TRP A 58 -12.47 3.23 2.54
C TRP A 58 -11.63 4.38 3.11
N LEU A 59 -10.51 4.71 2.48
CA LEU A 59 -9.70 5.86 2.90
C LEU A 59 -10.46 7.19 2.76
N ARG A 60 -11.21 7.37 1.66
CA ARG A 60 -12.05 8.57 1.45
C ARG A 60 -13.14 8.70 2.51
N ALA A 61 -13.71 7.57 2.96
CA ALA A 61 -14.74 7.57 4.01
C ALA A 61 -14.22 8.09 5.36
N VAL A 62 -12.90 8.09 5.60
CA VAL A 62 -12.29 8.52 6.87
C VAL A 62 -11.44 9.79 6.75
N GLU A 63 -11.38 10.42 5.57
CA GLU A 63 -10.46 11.53 5.23
C GLU A 63 -10.60 12.79 6.10
N GLY A 64 -11.70 12.95 6.85
CA GLY A 64 -11.87 14.03 7.85
C GLY A 64 -11.72 13.59 9.31
N GLY A 65 -11.55 12.30 9.59
CA GLY A 65 -11.51 11.74 10.95
C GLY A 65 -10.13 11.29 11.43
N VAL A 66 -9.15 11.22 10.51
CA VAL A 66 -7.76 10.85 10.78
C VAL A 66 -6.82 11.92 10.26
N ASP A 67 -5.68 12.08 10.92
CA ASP A 67 -4.66 13.06 10.57
C ASP A 67 -3.86 12.59 9.33
N ARG A 68 -3.62 11.28 9.22
CA ARG A 68 -2.80 10.67 8.17
C ARG A 68 -3.20 9.23 7.85
N ALA A 69 -2.91 8.78 6.63
CA ALA A 69 -2.98 7.38 6.25
C ALA A 69 -1.65 6.92 5.65
N TYR A 70 -1.16 5.76 6.10
CA TYR A 70 0.02 5.10 5.57
C TYR A 70 -0.42 3.89 4.74
N ALA A 71 -0.23 3.95 3.42
CA ALA A 71 -0.48 2.84 2.51
C ALA A 71 0.84 2.21 2.06
N VAL A 72 1.08 0.97 2.44
CA VAL A 72 2.34 0.26 2.18
C VAL A 72 2.11 -0.99 1.34
N PHE A 73 3.00 -1.23 0.37
CA PHE A 73 2.89 -2.31 -0.60
C PHE A 73 3.94 -3.39 -0.38
N ASN A 74 3.50 -4.63 -0.28
CA ASN A 74 4.36 -5.80 -0.40
C ASN A 74 4.38 -6.28 -1.85
N ASN A 75 5.51 -6.81 -2.31
CA ASN A 75 5.61 -7.27 -3.70
C ASN A 75 4.65 -8.45 -4.01
N HIS A 76 4.26 -9.23 -3.01
CA HIS A 76 3.27 -10.31 -3.16
C HIS A 76 1.84 -9.80 -3.41
N PHE A 77 1.60 -8.48 -3.37
CA PHE A 77 0.29 -7.93 -3.67
C PHE A 77 -0.09 -8.10 -5.15
N ALA A 78 0.77 -7.58 -6.02
CA ALA A 78 0.54 -7.54 -7.45
C ALA A 78 1.83 -7.73 -8.27
N GLY A 79 3.03 -7.74 -7.66
CA GLY A 79 4.32 -7.56 -8.34
C GLY A 79 5.12 -6.44 -7.69
N PRO A 80 5.97 -5.69 -8.42
CA PRO A 80 6.82 -4.65 -7.85
C PRO A 80 6.04 -3.64 -7.00
N GLY A 81 6.35 -3.59 -5.70
CA GLY A 81 5.73 -2.68 -4.74
C GLY A 81 5.75 -1.21 -5.17
N PRO A 82 6.87 -0.69 -5.72
CA PRO A 82 6.92 0.69 -6.19
C PRO A 82 5.94 0.99 -7.35
N GLY A 83 5.73 0.04 -8.26
CA GLY A 83 4.70 0.15 -9.30
C GLY A 83 3.29 0.19 -8.71
N GLY A 84 3.03 -0.65 -7.70
CA GLY A 84 1.76 -0.63 -6.94
C GLY A 84 1.52 0.70 -6.23
N VAL A 85 2.56 1.32 -5.65
CA VAL A 85 2.47 2.65 -5.04
C VAL A 85 2.01 3.69 -6.07
N ASN A 86 2.63 3.77 -7.25
CA ASN A 86 2.23 4.74 -8.27
C ASN A 86 0.81 4.48 -8.81
N ALA A 87 0.45 3.21 -9.06
CA ALA A 87 -0.91 2.86 -9.47
C ALA A 87 -1.95 3.32 -8.43
N PHE A 88 -1.68 3.12 -7.14
CA PHE A 88 -2.59 3.56 -6.08
C PHE A 88 -2.63 5.08 -5.92
N ARG A 89 -1.51 5.77 -6.10
CA ARG A 89 -1.46 7.23 -6.14
C ARG A 89 -2.36 7.78 -7.25
N GLN A 90 -2.29 7.24 -8.46
CA GLN A 90 -3.18 7.62 -9.55
C GLN A 90 -4.66 7.39 -9.19
N ILE A 91 -5.00 6.24 -8.59
CA ILE A 91 -6.37 5.96 -8.11
C ILE A 91 -6.85 7.00 -7.09
N LEU A 92 -5.94 7.47 -6.22
CA LEU A 92 -6.21 8.52 -5.26
C LEU A 92 -6.18 9.94 -5.87
N GLY A 93 -5.89 10.11 -7.17
CA GLY A 93 -5.73 11.41 -7.81
C GLY A 93 -4.45 12.14 -7.39
N LEU A 94 -3.47 11.43 -6.83
CA LEU A 94 -2.16 11.94 -6.47
C LEU A 94 -1.20 11.82 -7.66
N PRO A 95 -0.24 12.76 -7.82
CA PRO A 95 0.76 12.66 -8.87
C PRO A 95 1.65 11.43 -8.65
N GLU A 96 2.07 10.78 -9.73
CA GLU A 96 3.10 9.74 -9.66
C GLU A 96 4.42 10.28 -9.11
N VAL A 97 5.25 9.38 -8.58
CA VAL A 97 6.61 9.72 -8.20
C VAL A 97 7.61 8.90 -9.01
N SER A 98 8.63 9.58 -9.54
CA SER A 98 9.79 8.90 -10.12
C SER A 98 10.62 8.27 -9.02
N LEU A 99 10.66 6.95 -8.99
CA LEU A 99 11.39 6.17 -7.99
C LEU A 99 12.90 6.24 -8.20
N GLU A 100 13.33 6.39 -9.46
CA GLU A 100 14.73 6.64 -9.81
C GLU A 100 15.23 7.97 -9.27
N ALA A 101 14.35 8.97 -9.17
CA ALA A 101 14.66 10.28 -8.62
C ALA A 101 14.58 10.31 -7.08
N LEU A 102 13.91 9.34 -6.45
CA LEU A 102 13.64 9.34 -5.01
C LEU A 102 14.77 8.77 -4.14
N HIS A 103 15.64 7.91 -4.69
CA HIS A 103 16.57 7.14 -3.87
C HIS A 103 17.96 7.02 -4.49
N VAL A 104 18.93 7.71 -3.89
CA VAL A 104 20.35 7.35 -3.99
C VAL A 104 20.57 6.18 -3.01
N PRO A 105 21.00 5.00 -3.48
CA PRO A 105 21.22 3.86 -2.59
C PRO A 105 22.34 4.17 -1.59
N GLU A 106 22.06 3.95 -0.31
CA GLU A 106 23.07 3.98 0.75
C GLU A 106 23.92 2.69 0.72
N PRO A 107 25.10 2.66 1.37
CA PRO A 107 25.89 1.44 1.49
C PRO A 107 25.03 0.27 2.02
N GLY A 108 24.96 -0.81 1.23
CA GLY A 108 24.15 -2.00 1.53
C GLY A 108 22.75 -2.03 0.90
N GLN A 109 22.34 -0.98 0.18
CA GLN A 109 21.11 -0.98 -0.61
C GLN A 109 21.41 -1.22 -2.09
N MET A 110 20.63 -2.11 -2.72
CA MET A 110 20.71 -2.40 -4.16
C MET A 110 19.47 -1.84 -4.85
N ARG A 111 19.68 -1.12 -5.95
CA ARG A 111 18.57 -0.64 -6.79
C ARG A 111 18.03 -1.80 -7.63
N LEU A 112 16.71 -1.92 -7.71
CA LEU A 112 16.04 -2.92 -8.55
C LEU A 112 16.01 -2.52 -10.03
N ALA A 113 16.26 -1.24 -10.36
CA ALA A 113 16.33 -0.73 -11.71
C ALA A 113 17.79 -0.39 -12.08
N GLY A 114 18.24 -0.86 -13.25
CA GLY A 114 19.58 -0.58 -13.79
C GLY A 114 20.51 -1.79 -13.98
N HIS A 115 19.99 -3.02 -14.01
CA HIS A 115 20.72 -4.14 -14.59
C HIS A 115 20.17 -4.39 -15.99
N ASP A 116 20.94 -3.96 -16.99
CA ASP A 116 20.76 -4.39 -18.39
C ASP A 116 20.72 -5.92 -18.53
#